data_AF-A0A5B1BPZ4-F1
#
_entry.id   AF-A0A5B1BPZ4-F1
#
_cell.length_a   1.000
_cell.length_b   1.000
_cell.length_c   1.000
_cell.angle_alpha   90.00
_cell.angle_beta   90.00
_cell.angle_gamma   90.00
#
_symmetry.space_group_name_H-M   'P 1'
#
loop_
_entity.id
_entity.type
_entity.pdbx_description
1 polymer ?
#
loop_
_entity_poly.entity_id
_entity_poly.type
_entity_poly.pdbx_seq_one_letter_code
_entity_poly.pdbx_strand_id
1 'polypeptide(L)'
;MGPAGKAPATATPRAASARSAPPARPARPAPPPEQPEKEKRESPDDVTALPSVPVSAARRARDAIVAASSARRGKADPLRLARRIAAALNAPDTYDQGDYGFFWITAVTTDGDIVVANSYGLAYIPEQLQLPADVYMASADHAIPADEMARVATYPVLAVQGWAAFHDMKLRAVIGTAEQLANSDPGVAKIILEADDIPESGKMTGRPRLEVVDPSAAAQLADTDDLRLLELLPPAPADANTPDDERHMLWFELMKPMTSTASGRELAHLKAFRAYAEHCQHIALHQAYSAADAEAQRSAVADWLYWRYVVGLLKGAVAEAP
;
A
#
# COMPACT_ATOMS: atom_id res chain seq x y z
N MET A 1 -12.33 28.96 59.33
CA MET A 1 -11.58 27.69 59.18
C MET A 1 -12.34 26.84 58.18
N GLY A 2 -11.74 26.49 57.05
CA GLY A 2 -12.33 25.60 56.05
C GLY A 2 -11.34 24.50 55.68
N PRO A 3 -11.80 23.28 55.35
CA PRO A 3 -11.01 22.30 54.61
C PRO A 3 -11.65 22.09 53.22
N ALA A 4 -10.93 22.37 52.13
CA ALA A 4 -9.86 21.59 51.49
C ALA A 4 -10.43 20.69 50.38
N GLY A 5 -10.26 21.14 49.14
CA GLY A 5 -10.68 20.47 47.91
C GLY A 5 -9.82 19.25 47.57
N LYS A 6 -10.46 18.28 46.91
CA LYS A 6 -9.82 17.10 46.31
C LYS A 6 -9.06 17.53 45.04
N ALA A 7 -7.76 17.26 45.00
CA ALA A 7 -6.95 17.37 43.79
C ALA A 7 -7.25 16.20 42.82
N PRO A 8 -7.19 16.41 41.50
CA PRO A 8 -7.37 15.34 40.52
C PRO A 8 -6.13 14.44 40.45
N ALA A 9 -6.37 13.14 40.26
CA ALA A 9 -5.33 12.14 40.07
C ALA A 9 -4.51 12.45 38.81
N THR A 10 -3.21 12.59 38.98
CA THR A 10 -2.23 12.72 37.91
C THR A 10 -2.14 11.41 37.12
N ALA A 11 -2.44 11.48 35.82
CA ALA A 11 -2.16 10.39 34.89
C ALA A 11 -0.64 10.19 34.79
N THR A 12 -0.17 9.01 35.16
CA THR A 12 1.22 8.58 34.93
C THR A 12 1.48 8.45 33.42
N PRO A 13 2.52 9.08 32.86
CA PRO A 13 2.91 8.85 31.48
C PRO A 13 3.42 7.42 31.31
N ARG A 14 2.83 6.68 30.35
CA ARG A 14 3.31 5.35 29.95
C ARG A 14 4.74 5.49 29.42
N ALA A 15 5.64 4.64 29.90
CA ALA A 15 7.04 4.62 29.49
C ALA A 15 7.13 4.46 27.96
N ALA A 16 7.88 5.36 27.32
CA ALA A 16 8.30 5.19 25.94
C ALA A 16 9.06 3.86 25.83
N SER A 17 8.59 2.96 24.97
CA SER A 17 9.28 1.71 24.65
C SER A 17 10.77 1.99 24.43
N ALA A 18 11.61 1.19 25.08
CA ALA A 18 13.06 1.27 24.96
C ALA A 18 13.44 1.32 23.48
N ARG A 19 14.11 2.41 23.06
CA ARG A 19 14.63 2.55 21.72
C ARG A 19 15.71 1.49 21.52
N SER A 20 15.35 0.39 20.88
CA SER A 20 16.27 -0.55 20.24
C SER A 20 17.16 0.22 19.26
N ALA A 21 18.32 -0.36 18.93
CA ALA A 21 19.20 0.16 17.89
C ALA A 21 18.42 0.51 16.61
N PRO A 22 18.86 1.51 15.80
CA PRO A 22 18.16 1.89 14.58
C PRO A 22 17.85 0.63 13.75
N PRO A 23 16.60 0.42 13.33
CA PRO A 23 16.26 -0.73 12.52
C PRO A 23 17.14 -0.71 11.26
N ALA A 24 17.64 -1.87 10.87
CA ALA A 24 18.43 -1.99 9.66
C ALA A 24 17.60 -1.49 8.47
N ARG A 25 18.27 -0.79 7.53
CA ARG A 25 17.67 -0.34 6.26
C ARG A 25 16.83 -1.49 5.69
N PRO A 26 15.55 -1.27 5.33
CA PRO A 26 14.72 -2.32 4.81
C PRO A 26 15.40 -2.88 3.57
N ALA A 27 15.47 -4.20 3.47
CA ALA A 27 16.04 -4.85 2.32
C ALA A 27 15.27 -4.38 1.09
N ARG A 28 16.01 -3.99 0.04
CA ARG A 28 15.39 -3.64 -1.24
C ARG A 28 14.55 -4.84 -1.70
N PRO A 29 13.27 -4.65 -2.07
CA PRO A 29 12.45 -5.77 -2.48
C PRO A 29 13.13 -6.50 -3.65
N ALA A 30 13.15 -7.83 -3.59
CA ALA A 30 13.81 -8.63 -4.61
C ALA A 30 13.10 -8.44 -5.98
N PRO A 31 13.85 -8.41 -7.09
CA PRO A 31 13.23 -8.44 -8.42
C PRO A 31 12.49 -9.78 -8.64
N PRO A 32 11.47 -9.82 -9.52
CA PRO A 32 10.78 -11.06 -9.85
C PRO A 32 11.75 -12.12 -10.40
N PRO A 33 11.50 -13.43 -10.17
CA PRO A 33 12.32 -14.49 -10.74
C PRO A 33 12.29 -14.44 -12.28
N GLU A 34 13.48 -14.45 -12.89
CA GLU A 34 13.62 -14.52 -14.35
C GLU A 34 13.05 -15.85 -14.88
N GLN A 35 12.21 -15.77 -15.91
CA GLN A 35 11.75 -16.96 -16.64
C GLN A 35 12.95 -17.65 -17.30
N PRO A 36 12.98 -19.00 -17.38
CA PRO A 36 14.13 -19.73 -17.90
C PRO A 36 14.45 -19.33 -19.35
N GLU A 37 15.70 -18.90 -19.55
CA GLU A 37 16.28 -18.45 -20.80
C GLU A 37 16.05 -19.45 -21.95
N LYS A 38 15.30 -19.04 -22.98
CA LYS A 38 15.43 -19.63 -24.31
C LYS A 38 16.45 -18.84 -25.11
N GLU A 39 17.61 -19.47 -25.32
CA GLU A 39 18.67 -19.21 -26.29
C GLU A 39 18.81 -17.78 -26.85
N LYS A 40 19.77 -17.09 -26.24
CA LYS A 40 20.50 -15.89 -26.66
C LYS A 40 20.63 -15.71 -28.19
N ARG A 41 20.02 -14.65 -28.72
CA ARG A 41 20.54 -13.89 -29.88
C ARG A 41 20.86 -12.47 -29.41
N GLU A 42 22.14 -12.12 -29.46
CA GLU A 42 22.65 -10.81 -29.09
C GLU A 42 22.03 -9.71 -29.96
N SER A 43 21.24 -8.83 -29.33
CA SER A 43 20.79 -7.56 -29.90
C SER A 43 21.38 -6.44 -29.03
N PRO A 44 21.95 -5.36 -29.60
CA PRO A 44 22.55 -4.29 -28.85
C PRO A 44 21.46 -3.30 -28.39
N ASP A 45 20.64 -3.72 -27.45
CA ASP A 45 19.77 -2.87 -26.65
C ASP A 45 19.41 -3.61 -25.37
N ASP A 46 20.43 -3.90 -24.56
CA ASP A 46 20.21 -4.33 -23.17
C ASP A 46 19.86 -3.09 -22.34
N VAL A 47 18.64 -2.61 -22.57
CA VAL A 47 17.97 -1.65 -21.69
C VAL A 47 17.18 -2.52 -20.72
N THR A 48 17.70 -2.69 -19.49
CA THR A 48 16.93 -3.17 -18.34
C THR A 48 15.52 -2.60 -18.42
N ALA A 49 14.55 -3.47 -18.71
CA ALA A 49 13.17 -3.08 -18.91
C ALA A 49 12.70 -2.37 -17.64
N LEU A 50 12.54 -1.04 -17.73
CA LEU A 50 11.87 -0.30 -16.67
C LEU A 50 10.50 -0.95 -16.46
N PRO A 51 10.00 -1.07 -15.21
CA PRO A 51 8.62 -1.43 -15.00
C PRO A 51 7.76 -0.52 -15.88
N SER A 52 6.80 -1.10 -16.59
CA SER A 52 5.90 -0.42 -17.53
C SER A 52 4.97 0.52 -16.75
N VAL A 53 5.52 1.63 -16.26
CA VAL A 53 4.76 2.67 -15.57
C VAL A 53 4.18 3.60 -16.64
N PRO A 54 2.84 3.72 -16.75
CA PRO A 54 2.21 4.52 -17.77
C PRO A 54 2.54 6.00 -17.58
N VAL A 55 2.58 6.72 -18.69
CA VAL A 55 2.80 8.17 -18.72
C VAL A 55 1.78 8.81 -19.64
N SER A 56 1.23 9.96 -19.23
CA SER A 56 0.30 10.73 -20.06
C SER A 56 0.96 11.19 -21.36
N ALA A 57 0.14 11.49 -22.38
CA ALA A 57 0.62 12.01 -23.66
C ALA A 57 1.36 13.35 -23.49
N ALA A 58 0.80 14.27 -22.71
CA ALA A 58 1.41 15.56 -22.43
C ALA A 58 2.74 15.43 -21.67
N ARG A 59 2.86 14.43 -20.79
CA ARG A 59 4.12 14.14 -20.11
C ARG A 59 5.16 13.54 -21.04
N ARG A 60 4.74 12.60 -21.90
CA ARG A 60 5.60 11.99 -22.93
C ARG A 60 6.16 13.05 -23.88
N ALA A 61 5.34 14.02 -24.29
CA ALA A 61 5.77 15.13 -25.12
C ALA A 61 6.82 16.03 -24.43
N ARG A 62 6.60 16.40 -23.15
CA ARG A 62 7.58 17.15 -22.36
C ARG A 62 8.89 16.39 -22.17
N ASP A 63 8.80 15.11 -21.85
CA ASP A 63 9.96 14.22 -21.71
C ASP A 63 10.76 14.11 -23.03
N ALA A 64 10.09 14.08 -24.18
CA ALA A 64 10.74 14.05 -25.50
C ALA A 64 11.49 15.35 -25.81
N ILE A 65 10.93 16.52 -25.45
CA ILE A 65 11.58 17.83 -25.61
C ILE A 65 12.85 17.92 -24.75
N VAL A 66 12.78 17.44 -23.50
CA VAL A 66 13.93 17.41 -22.59
C VAL A 66 15.00 16.43 -23.08
N ALA A 67 14.60 15.27 -23.58
CA ALA A 67 15.54 14.29 -24.15
C ALA A 67 16.24 14.82 -25.41
N ALA A 68 15.52 15.54 -26.27
CA ALA A 68 16.08 16.15 -27.48
C ALA A 68 17.05 17.30 -27.17
N SER A 69 16.94 17.94 -26.00
CA SER A 69 17.75 19.09 -25.59
C SER A 69 18.92 18.74 -24.65
N SER A 70 19.02 17.50 -24.16
CA SER A 70 20.05 17.08 -23.22
C SER A 70 21.04 16.08 -23.83
N ALA A 71 22.31 16.50 -23.99
CA ALA A 71 23.39 15.69 -24.57
C ALA A 71 23.93 14.58 -23.63
N ARG A 72 23.35 14.42 -22.43
CA ARG A 72 23.73 13.37 -21.47
C ARG A 72 22.54 12.45 -21.24
N ARG A 73 22.66 11.20 -21.72
CA ARG A 73 21.90 10.06 -21.19
C ARG A 73 22.29 9.90 -19.72
N GLY A 74 21.59 10.62 -18.86
CA GLY A 74 21.77 10.55 -17.41
C GLY A 74 21.17 9.27 -16.84
N LYS A 75 21.84 8.74 -15.81
CA LYS A 75 21.38 7.64 -14.93
C LYS A 75 19.88 7.82 -14.59
N ALA A 76 19.14 6.70 -14.49
CA ALA A 76 17.72 6.72 -14.12
C ALA A 76 17.50 7.61 -12.88
N ASP A 77 16.70 8.67 -13.01
CA ASP A 77 16.41 9.60 -11.92
C ASP A 77 15.26 9.06 -11.05
N PRO A 78 15.51 8.71 -9.78
CA PRO A 78 14.47 8.20 -8.88
C PRO A 78 13.30 9.17 -8.72
N LEU A 79 13.54 10.48 -8.79
CA LEU A 79 12.47 11.47 -8.69
C LEU A 79 11.53 11.42 -9.89
N ARG A 80 12.08 11.20 -11.10
CA ARG A 80 11.30 11.02 -12.32
C ARG A 80 10.46 9.75 -12.26
N LEU A 81 11.03 8.64 -11.78
CA LEU A 81 10.29 7.39 -11.58
C LEU A 81 9.19 7.55 -10.54
N ALA A 82 9.49 8.14 -9.38
CA ALA A 82 8.53 8.43 -8.33
C ALA A 82 7.35 9.27 -8.84
N ARG A 83 7.61 10.29 -9.67
CA ARG A 83 6.54 11.10 -10.26
C ARG A 83 5.66 10.32 -11.24
N ARG A 84 6.23 9.38 -12.01
CA ARG A 84 5.45 8.51 -12.90
C ARG A 84 4.56 7.56 -12.11
N ILE A 85 5.11 6.95 -11.05
CA ILE A 85 4.35 6.08 -10.15
C ILE A 85 3.23 6.87 -9.47
N ALA A 86 3.53 8.05 -8.94
CA ALA A 86 2.53 8.92 -8.31
C ALA A 86 1.38 9.27 -9.28
N ALA A 87 1.71 9.57 -10.54
CA ALA A 87 0.71 9.85 -11.57
C ALA A 87 -0.12 8.62 -11.90
N ALA A 88 0.51 7.46 -12.11
CA ALA A 88 -0.20 6.21 -12.37
C ALA A 88 -1.13 5.81 -11.22
N LEU A 89 -0.68 5.92 -9.96
CA LEU A 89 -1.50 5.62 -8.79
C LEU A 89 -2.73 6.53 -8.63
N ASN A 90 -2.70 7.73 -9.21
CA ASN A 90 -3.80 8.69 -9.19
C ASN A 90 -4.59 8.74 -10.52
N ALA A 91 -4.41 7.74 -11.39
CA ALA A 91 -5.22 7.58 -12.61
C ALA A 91 -6.66 7.16 -12.28
N PRO A 92 -7.65 7.46 -13.14
CA PRO A 92 -9.06 7.28 -12.83
C PRO A 92 -9.52 5.81 -12.73
N ASP A 93 -8.71 4.84 -13.17
CA ASP A 93 -9.01 3.40 -13.12
C ASP A 93 -8.30 2.67 -11.97
N THR A 94 -7.60 3.37 -11.07
CA THR A 94 -6.94 2.76 -9.90
C THR A 94 -7.85 2.64 -8.67
N TYR A 95 -9.03 3.26 -8.72
CA TYR A 95 -10.06 3.19 -7.69
C TYR A 95 -11.44 3.38 -8.32
N ASP A 96 -12.49 2.91 -7.66
CA ASP A 96 -13.84 3.04 -8.18
C ASP A 96 -14.33 4.49 -8.00
N GLN A 97 -15.12 5.01 -8.94
CA GLN A 97 -15.66 6.39 -8.85
C GLN A 97 -16.50 6.65 -7.59
N GLY A 98 -16.94 5.58 -6.91
CA GLY A 98 -17.65 5.62 -5.63
C GLY A 98 -16.75 5.71 -4.39
N ASP A 99 -15.43 5.59 -4.55
CA ASP A 99 -14.47 5.49 -3.44
C ASP A 99 -14.18 6.87 -2.84
N TYR A 100 -15.05 7.32 -1.95
CA TYR A 100 -14.93 8.63 -1.32
C TYR A 100 -13.62 8.74 -0.52
N GLY A 101 -12.80 9.71 -0.91
CA GLY A 101 -11.59 10.07 -0.18
C GLY A 101 -10.46 9.06 -0.30
N PHE A 102 -10.55 8.07 -1.21
CA PHE A 102 -9.41 7.23 -1.55
C PHE A 102 -8.42 7.97 -2.44
N PHE A 103 -7.15 8.00 -2.06
CA PHE A 103 -6.07 8.55 -2.88
C PHE A 103 -4.71 8.03 -2.44
N TRP A 104 -3.73 8.14 -3.34
CA TRP A 104 -2.34 7.74 -3.09
C TRP A 104 -1.41 8.94 -2.96
N ILE A 105 -0.46 8.83 -2.04
CA ILE A 105 0.72 9.69 -1.93
C ILE A 105 1.95 8.86 -2.25
N THR A 106 2.88 9.45 -3.00
CA THR A 106 4.21 8.88 -3.23
C THR A 106 5.27 9.79 -2.65
N ALA A 107 6.28 9.23 -2.01
CA ALA A 107 7.45 9.97 -1.58
C ALA A 107 8.72 9.29 -2.10
N VAL A 108 9.79 10.08 -2.17
CA VAL A 108 11.12 9.58 -2.55
C VAL A 108 12.15 10.09 -1.56
N THR A 109 13.06 9.22 -1.15
CA THR A 109 14.15 9.55 -0.23
C THR A 109 15.30 10.25 -0.93
N THR A 110 16.23 10.83 -0.18
CA THR A 110 17.48 11.39 -0.71
C THR A 110 18.33 10.34 -1.42
N ASP A 111 18.21 9.08 -1.00
CA ASP A 111 18.94 7.95 -1.58
C ASP A 111 18.23 7.33 -2.78
N GLY A 112 17.00 7.78 -3.09
CA GLY A 112 16.24 7.35 -4.26
C GLY A 112 15.32 6.16 -4.03
N ASP A 113 15.05 5.78 -2.78
CA ASP A 113 14.02 4.79 -2.46
C ASP A 113 12.64 5.43 -2.55
N ILE A 114 11.67 4.70 -3.10
CA ILE A 114 10.31 5.20 -3.37
C ILE A 114 9.35 4.51 -2.42
N VAL A 115 8.57 5.27 -1.67
CA VAL A 115 7.56 4.75 -0.75
C VAL A 115 6.19 5.35 -1.09
N VAL A 116 5.14 4.53 -1.00
CA VAL A 116 3.76 4.93 -1.24
C VAL A 116 2.90 4.69 0.00
N ALA A 117 1.81 5.44 0.10
CA ALA A 117 0.77 5.24 1.09
C ALA A 117 -0.57 5.71 0.49
N ASN A 118 -1.69 5.13 0.94
CA ASN A 118 -3.01 5.61 0.58
C ASN A 118 -3.83 6.00 1.82
N SER A 119 -4.92 6.71 1.57
CA SER A 119 -5.81 7.27 2.59
C SER A 119 -6.74 6.28 3.28
N TYR A 120 -6.81 5.02 2.86
CA TYR A 120 -7.50 3.98 3.65
C TYR A 120 -6.52 3.30 4.62
N GLY A 121 -5.22 3.34 4.31
CA GLY A 121 -4.16 2.90 5.20
C GLY A 121 -4.09 1.36 5.33
N LEU A 122 -3.31 0.93 6.34
CA LEU A 122 -3.10 -0.46 6.76
C LEU A 122 -3.07 -1.50 5.62
N ALA A 123 -2.07 -1.36 4.74
CA ALA A 123 -1.76 -2.30 3.68
C ALA A 123 -2.86 -2.52 2.61
N TYR A 124 -3.91 -1.68 2.57
CA TYR A 124 -4.93 -1.79 1.53
C TYR A 124 -4.34 -1.54 0.13
N ILE A 125 -4.53 -2.48 -0.79
CA ILE A 125 -4.17 -2.38 -2.21
C ILE A 125 -5.34 -2.96 -3.03
N PRO A 126 -5.93 -2.17 -3.96
CA PRO A 126 -6.94 -2.67 -4.88
C PRO A 126 -6.46 -3.89 -5.67
N GLU A 127 -7.34 -4.85 -5.93
CA GLU A 127 -7.00 -6.14 -6.56
C GLU A 127 -6.29 -5.99 -7.91
N GLN A 128 -6.68 -5.00 -8.70
CA GLN A 128 -6.20 -4.77 -10.06
C GLN A 128 -4.86 -4.02 -10.08
N LEU A 129 -4.39 -3.53 -8.94
CA LEU A 129 -3.20 -2.70 -8.83
C LEU A 129 -1.97 -3.55 -8.50
N GLN A 130 -0.89 -3.35 -9.26
CA GLN A 130 0.43 -3.88 -8.96
C GLN A 130 1.40 -2.73 -8.67
N LEU A 131 2.27 -2.93 -7.69
CA LEU A 131 3.34 -1.96 -7.39
C LEU A 131 4.65 -2.41 -8.03
N PRO A 132 5.44 -1.51 -8.62
CA PRO A 132 6.77 -1.86 -9.13
C PRO A 132 7.66 -2.51 -8.05
N ALA A 133 8.64 -3.30 -8.49
CA ALA A 133 9.54 -4.05 -7.60
C ALA A 133 10.19 -3.14 -6.54
N ASP A 134 10.77 -2.00 -6.95
CA ASP A 134 11.51 -1.09 -6.06
C ASP A 134 10.65 -0.09 -5.25
N VAL A 135 9.36 -0.37 -5.04
CA VAL A 135 8.43 0.55 -4.35
C VAL A 135 7.98 0.00 -3.00
N TYR A 136 8.29 0.69 -1.91
CA TYR A 136 7.80 0.32 -0.59
C TYR A 136 6.36 0.80 -0.38
N MET A 137 5.57 0.04 0.38
CA MET A 137 4.27 0.48 0.88
C MET A 137 4.42 0.74 2.37
N ALA A 138 4.28 2.00 2.80
CA ALA A 138 4.58 2.42 4.16
C ALA A 138 3.80 1.59 5.21
N SER A 139 2.52 1.36 4.96
CA SER A 139 1.63 0.64 5.86
C SER A 139 1.67 -0.88 5.74
N ALA A 140 2.53 -1.42 4.89
CA ALA A 140 2.80 -2.86 4.76
C ALA A 140 4.18 -3.26 5.34
N ASP A 141 4.91 -2.29 5.92
CA ASP A 141 6.21 -2.56 6.50
C ASP A 141 6.08 -3.23 7.88
N HIS A 142 6.37 -4.52 7.92
CA HIS A 142 6.26 -5.35 9.12
C HIS A 142 7.25 -4.98 10.24
N ALA A 143 8.27 -4.18 9.95
CA ALA A 143 9.16 -3.68 10.98
C ALA A 143 8.50 -2.60 11.84
N ILE A 144 7.49 -1.89 11.28
CA ILE A 144 6.83 -0.80 11.98
C ILE A 144 5.66 -1.34 12.82
N PRO A 145 5.59 -1.02 14.12
CA PRO A 145 4.49 -1.43 14.99
C PRO A 145 3.10 -1.03 14.48
N ALA A 146 2.10 -1.89 14.73
CA ALA A 146 0.74 -1.67 14.25
C ALA A 146 0.09 -0.42 14.86
N ASP A 147 0.35 -0.11 16.13
CA ASP A 147 -0.11 1.13 16.77
C ASP A 147 0.46 2.40 16.11
N GLU A 148 1.70 2.35 15.61
CA GLU A 148 2.31 3.46 14.89
C GLU A 148 1.64 3.67 13.53
N MET A 149 1.39 2.59 12.80
CA MET A 149 0.64 2.66 11.55
C MET A 149 -0.83 3.06 11.76
N ALA A 150 -1.44 2.69 12.88
CA ALA A 150 -2.80 3.08 13.24
C ALA A 150 -2.94 4.60 13.43
N ARG A 151 -1.94 5.26 14.04
CA ARG A 151 -1.93 6.71 14.28
C ARG A 151 -1.92 7.53 12.99
N VAL A 152 -1.34 6.98 11.92
CA VAL A 152 -1.23 7.63 10.61
C VAL A 152 -2.23 7.06 9.59
N ALA A 153 -3.12 6.15 10.04
CA ALA A 153 -4.24 5.70 9.22
C ALA A 153 -5.05 6.91 8.77
N THR A 154 -5.47 6.93 7.50
CA THR A 154 -6.13 8.09 6.85
C THR A 154 -5.26 9.33 6.58
N TYR A 155 -3.97 9.30 6.96
CA TYR A 155 -3.03 10.39 6.76
C TYR A 155 -1.79 9.93 5.96
N PRO A 156 -1.91 9.71 4.64
CA PRO A 156 -0.85 9.09 3.84
C PRO A 156 0.45 9.91 3.78
N VAL A 157 0.39 11.25 3.91
CA VAL A 157 1.60 12.09 4.04
C VAL A 157 2.34 11.80 5.34
N LEU A 158 1.62 11.66 6.46
CA LEU A 158 2.23 11.27 7.74
C LEU A 158 2.76 9.83 7.68
N ALA A 159 2.10 8.93 6.97
CA ALA A 159 2.55 7.55 6.82
C ALA A 159 3.90 7.45 6.11
N VAL A 160 4.10 8.16 5.00
CA VAL A 160 5.41 8.16 4.30
C VAL A 160 6.50 8.89 5.09
N GLN A 161 6.15 9.91 5.88
CA GLN A 161 7.08 10.56 6.81
C GLN A 161 7.48 9.62 7.96
N GLY A 162 6.51 8.94 8.57
CA GLY A 162 6.72 7.98 9.64
C GLY A 162 7.60 6.81 9.18
N TRP A 163 7.32 6.26 8.00
CA TRP A 163 8.15 5.22 7.39
C TRP A 163 9.61 5.67 7.21
N ALA A 164 9.83 6.86 6.64
CA ALA A 164 11.18 7.38 6.46
C ALA A 164 11.89 7.62 7.81
N ALA A 165 11.18 8.17 8.79
CA ALA A 165 11.71 8.44 10.12
C ALA A 165 12.08 7.13 10.87
N PHE A 166 11.24 6.10 10.77
CA PHE A 166 11.48 4.80 11.38
C PHE A 166 12.77 4.17 10.86
N HIS A 167 13.03 4.28 9.55
CA HIS A 167 14.22 3.73 8.89
C HIS A 167 15.43 4.66 8.84
N ASP A 168 15.43 5.75 9.62
CA ASP A 168 16.47 6.79 9.63
C ASP A 168 16.81 7.34 8.22
N MET A 169 15.78 7.46 7.37
CA MET A 169 15.87 7.99 6.02
C MET A 169 15.37 9.42 5.95
N LYS A 170 15.90 10.18 5.00
CA LYS A 170 15.44 11.55 4.71
C LYS A 170 14.61 11.57 3.44
N LEU A 171 13.41 12.14 3.53
CA LEU A 171 12.61 12.41 2.34
C LEU A 171 13.25 13.54 1.51
N ARG A 172 13.27 13.36 0.19
CA ARG A 172 13.65 14.38 -0.79
C ARG A 172 12.41 15.15 -1.26
N ALA A 173 11.31 14.45 -1.53
CA ALA A 173 10.06 15.05 -1.98
C ALA A 173 8.86 14.15 -1.68
N VAL A 174 7.68 14.79 -1.59
CA VAL A 174 6.37 14.15 -1.55
C VAL A 174 5.56 14.61 -2.76
N ILE A 175 4.87 13.66 -3.41
CA ILE A 175 4.22 13.81 -4.71
C ILE A 175 2.74 13.42 -4.58
N GLY A 176 1.86 14.28 -5.08
CA GLY A 176 0.40 14.11 -5.09
C GLY A 176 -0.27 15.25 -5.85
N THR A 177 -1.60 15.26 -5.92
CA THR A 177 -2.35 16.40 -6.50
C THR A 177 -2.37 17.60 -5.57
N ALA A 178 -2.85 18.75 -6.07
CA ALA A 178 -2.98 19.96 -5.28
C ALA A 178 -3.91 19.76 -4.08
N GLU A 179 -5.04 19.08 -4.27
CA GLU A 179 -6.06 18.81 -3.27
C GLU A 179 -5.50 17.89 -2.15
N GLN A 180 -4.77 16.85 -2.54
CA GLN A 180 -4.19 15.87 -1.63
C GLN A 180 -3.12 16.48 -0.72
N LEU A 181 -2.36 17.47 -1.23
CA LEU A 181 -1.26 18.12 -0.50
C LEU A 181 -1.63 19.47 0.11
N ALA A 182 -2.86 19.96 -0.09
CA ALA A 182 -3.29 21.30 0.32
C ALA A 182 -3.13 21.53 1.84
N ASN A 183 -3.54 20.56 2.65
CA ASN A 183 -3.64 20.69 4.12
C ASN A 183 -2.54 19.96 4.89
N SER A 184 -1.48 19.50 4.22
CA SER A 184 -0.39 18.76 4.85
C SER A 184 0.93 19.50 4.69
N ASP A 185 1.77 19.58 5.72
CA ASP A 185 3.16 20.02 5.58
C ASP A 185 4.11 18.82 5.69
N PRO A 186 4.68 18.33 4.57
CA PRO A 186 5.61 17.21 4.60
C PRO A 186 7.00 17.60 5.13
N GLY A 187 7.28 18.88 5.39
CA GLY A 187 8.61 19.36 5.80
C GLY A 187 9.70 19.24 4.73
N VAL A 188 9.30 18.83 3.51
CA VAL A 188 10.17 18.65 2.33
C VAL A 188 9.47 19.18 1.08
N ALA A 189 10.14 19.11 -0.08
CA ALA A 189 9.56 19.60 -1.32
C ALA A 189 8.24 18.88 -1.67
N LYS A 190 7.18 19.67 -1.93
CA LYS A 190 5.94 19.19 -2.54
C LYS A 190 6.06 19.22 -4.06
N ILE A 191 5.72 18.12 -4.72
CA ILE A 191 5.60 18.07 -6.17
C ILE A 191 4.14 17.83 -6.51
N ILE A 192 3.53 18.85 -7.10
CA ILE A 192 2.15 18.81 -7.53
C ILE A 192 2.07 18.09 -8.89
N LEU A 193 1.18 17.10 -8.96
CA LEU A 193 0.74 16.49 -10.20
C LEU A 193 -0.35 17.36 -10.81
N GLU A 194 -0.11 17.84 -12.03
CA GLU A 194 -1.14 18.49 -12.82
C GLU A 194 -2.04 17.43 -13.46
N ALA A 195 -3.29 17.78 -13.78
CA ALA A 195 -4.22 16.84 -14.44
C ALA A 195 -3.61 16.22 -15.71
N ASP A 196 -2.91 17.02 -16.52
CA ASP A 196 -2.22 16.58 -17.73
C ASP A 196 -1.00 15.66 -17.46
N ASP A 197 -0.52 15.53 -16.22
CA ASP A 197 0.52 14.55 -15.87
C ASP A 197 -0.06 13.13 -15.67
N ILE A 198 -1.34 13.03 -15.32
CA ILE A 198 -2.00 11.78 -14.95
C ILE A 198 -2.36 10.99 -16.22
N PRO A 199 -1.93 9.73 -16.36
CA PRO A 199 -2.32 8.90 -17.50
C PRO A 199 -3.79 8.49 -17.42
N GLU A 200 -4.36 8.10 -18.56
CA GLU A 200 -5.74 7.58 -18.63
C GLU A 200 -5.91 6.27 -17.86
N SER A 201 -4.84 5.47 -17.77
CA SER A 201 -4.79 4.23 -17.00
C SER A 201 -3.56 4.20 -16.10
N GLY A 202 -3.76 3.76 -14.87
CA GLY A 202 -2.75 3.57 -13.83
C GLY A 202 -2.20 2.15 -13.77
N LYS A 203 -2.60 1.27 -14.69
CA LYS A 203 -2.12 -0.11 -14.76
C LYS A 203 -0.60 -0.14 -14.86
N MET A 204 0.02 -0.78 -13.88
CA MET A 204 1.45 -1.01 -13.79
C MET A 204 1.71 -2.51 -13.74
N THR A 205 2.91 -2.92 -14.11
CA THR A 205 3.40 -4.30 -13.92
C THR A 205 4.38 -4.33 -12.75
N GLY A 206 4.23 -5.33 -11.89
CA GLY A 206 5.11 -5.54 -10.76
C GLY A 206 4.54 -6.57 -9.80
N ARG A 207 4.61 -6.26 -8.51
CA ARG A 207 4.21 -7.13 -7.42
C ARG A 207 2.71 -6.99 -7.17
N PRO A 208 1.95 -8.09 -7.15
CA PRO A 208 0.55 -8.07 -6.73
C PRO A 208 0.44 -7.80 -5.23
N ARG A 209 -0.78 -7.48 -4.77
CA ARG A 209 -1.05 -7.08 -3.39
C ARG A 209 -0.50 -8.05 -2.33
N LEU A 210 -0.59 -9.36 -2.54
CA LEU A 210 -0.06 -10.35 -1.59
C LEU A 210 1.47 -10.23 -1.47
N GLU A 211 2.18 -10.15 -2.58
CA GLU A 211 3.65 -10.05 -2.58
C GLU A 211 4.13 -8.71 -1.98
N VAL A 212 3.34 -7.64 -2.09
CA VAL A 212 3.66 -6.36 -1.43
C VAL A 212 3.59 -6.47 0.09
N VAL A 213 2.57 -7.15 0.62
CA VAL A 213 2.29 -7.16 2.07
C VAL A 213 2.90 -8.34 2.82
N ASP A 214 3.01 -9.49 2.16
CA ASP A 214 3.57 -10.72 2.70
C ASP A 214 4.35 -11.47 1.60
N PRO A 215 5.60 -11.03 1.30
CA PRO A 215 6.45 -11.69 0.30
C PRO A 215 6.69 -13.17 0.60
N SER A 216 6.70 -13.56 1.88
CA SER A 216 6.91 -14.95 2.29
C SER A 216 5.70 -15.81 1.93
N ALA A 217 4.49 -15.33 2.18
CA ALA A 217 3.27 -16.05 1.78
C ALA A 217 3.12 -16.09 0.25
N ALA A 218 3.50 -15.03 -0.46
CA ALA A 218 3.54 -15.03 -1.92
C ALA A 218 4.51 -16.08 -2.46
N ALA A 219 5.73 -16.17 -1.91
CA ALA A 219 6.71 -17.19 -2.28
C ALA A 219 6.20 -18.61 -1.97
N GLN A 220 5.64 -18.82 -0.78
CA GLN A 220 5.04 -20.11 -0.41
C GLN A 220 3.92 -20.52 -1.37
N LEU A 221 3.05 -19.57 -1.75
CA LEU A 221 2.00 -19.83 -2.73
C LEU A 221 2.59 -20.21 -4.10
N ALA A 222 3.61 -19.47 -4.57
CA ALA A 222 4.28 -19.74 -5.84
C ALA A 222 4.93 -21.14 -5.88
N ASP A 223 5.52 -21.58 -4.77
CA ASP A 223 6.16 -22.90 -4.63
C ASP A 223 5.18 -24.06 -4.42
N THR A 224 3.91 -23.76 -4.12
CA THR A 224 2.88 -24.78 -3.86
C THR A 224 2.29 -25.27 -5.17
N ASP A 225 2.26 -26.59 -5.38
CA ASP A 225 1.57 -27.21 -6.53
C ASP A 225 0.05 -26.99 -6.47
N ASP A 226 -0.60 -26.87 -7.63
CA ASP A 226 -2.04 -26.65 -7.73
C ASP A 226 -2.87 -27.69 -6.95
N LEU A 227 -2.41 -28.95 -6.90
CA LEU A 227 -3.09 -30.02 -6.16
C LEU A 227 -3.03 -29.86 -4.63
N ARG A 228 -2.16 -28.97 -4.14
CA ARG A 228 -1.87 -28.75 -2.71
C ARG A 228 -2.29 -27.38 -2.21
N LEU A 229 -2.95 -26.57 -3.05
CA LEU A 229 -3.35 -25.19 -2.71
C LEU A 229 -4.20 -25.11 -1.43
N LEU A 230 -5.10 -26.08 -1.22
CA LEU A 230 -5.96 -26.12 -0.04
C LEU A 230 -5.20 -26.41 1.26
N GLU A 231 -3.96 -26.92 1.20
CA GLU A 231 -3.11 -27.10 2.38
C GLU A 231 -2.65 -25.75 2.98
N LEU A 232 -2.73 -24.66 2.23
CA LEU A 232 -2.39 -23.31 2.69
C LEU A 232 -3.53 -22.64 3.47
N LEU A 233 -4.72 -23.25 3.47
CA LEU A 233 -5.94 -22.71 4.05
C LEU A 233 -6.28 -23.37 5.40
N PRO A 234 -7.04 -22.69 6.28
CA PRO A 234 -7.66 -23.32 7.43
C PRO A 234 -8.68 -24.36 6.95
N PRO A 235 -9.10 -25.30 7.80
CA PRO A 235 -10.13 -26.27 7.46
C PRO A 235 -11.37 -25.63 6.83
N ALA A 236 -11.99 -26.35 5.90
CA ALA A 236 -13.20 -25.89 5.21
C ALA A 236 -14.28 -25.46 6.22
N PRO A 237 -15.02 -24.37 5.93
CA PRO A 237 -16.17 -23.98 6.73
C PRO A 237 -17.16 -25.13 6.90
N ALA A 238 -17.74 -25.28 8.09
CA ALA A 238 -18.73 -26.32 8.35
C ALA A 238 -20.07 -26.06 7.63
N ASP A 239 -20.33 -24.80 7.29
CA ASP A 239 -21.49 -24.41 6.47
C ASP A 239 -21.10 -24.45 4.99
N ALA A 240 -21.88 -25.19 4.21
CA ALA A 240 -21.70 -25.33 2.76
C ALA A 240 -22.42 -24.24 1.97
N ASN A 241 -23.18 -23.35 2.64
CA ASN A 241 -23.87 -22.25 1.98
C ASN A 241 -22.87 -21.15 1.61
N THR A 242 -23.00 -20.63 0.38
CA THR A 242 -22.28 -19.44 -0.06
C THR A 242 -22.59 -18.28 0.88
N PRO A 243 -21.60 -17.59 1.44
CA PRO A 243 -21.83 -16.42 2.28
C PRO A 243 -22.49 -15.30 1.48
N ASP A 244 -23.39 -14.54 2.12
CA ASP A 244 -23.94 -13.33 1.53
C ASP A 244 -22.81 -12.34 1.20
N ASP A 245 -22.81 -11.76 0.00
CA ASP A 245 -21.79 -10.80 -0.43
C ASP A 245 -22.15 -9.37 0.01
N GLU A 246 -21.76 -9.04 1.23
CA GLU A 246 -21.98 -7.73 1.86
C GLU A 246 -20.84 -6.75 1.58
N ARG A 247 -19.88 -7.08 0.71
CA ARG A 247 -18.70 -6.23 0.43
C ARG A 247 -19.10 -4.80 0.10
N HIS A 248 -20.11 -4.61 -0.73
CA HIS A 248 -20.61 -3.29 -1.12
C HIS A 248 -21.14 -2.46 0.08
N MET A 249 -21.88 -3.09 0.99
CA MET A 249 -22.39 -2.43 2.20
C MET A 249 -21.27 -2.08 3.16
N LEU A 250 -20.38 -3.04 3.42
CA LEU A 250 -19.25 -2.85 4.32
C LEU A 250 -18.24 -1.83 3.78
N TRP A 251 -18.09 -1.76 2.45
CA TRP A 251 -17.31 -0.72 1.79
C TRP A 251 -17.90 0.67 2.02
N PHE A 252 -19.23 0.80 1.94
CA PHE A 252 -19.89 2.05 2.30
C PHE A 252 -19.69 2.42 3.77
N GLU A 253 -19.75 1.46 4.70
CA GLU A 253 -19.44 1.70 6.13
C GLU A 253 -17.99 2.14 6.35
N LEU A 254 -17.03 1.58 5.61
CA LEU A 254 -15.62 1.95 5.65
C LEU A 254 -15.40 3.42 5.26
N MET A 255 -16.16 3.91 4.28
CA MET A 255 -16.08 5.29 3.79
C MET A 255 -16.70 6.32 4.74
N LYS A 256 -17.75 5.98 5.49
CA LYS A 256 -18.47 6.95 6.34
C LYS A 256 -17.56 7.75 7.28
N PRO A 257 -16.61 7.15 8.04
CA PRO A 257 -15.72 7.91 8.90
C PRO A 257 -14.84 8.94 8.16
N MET A 258 -14.52 8.69 6.88
CA MET A 258 -13.69 9.58 6.06
C MET A 258 -14.39 10.92 5.77
N THR A 259 -15.72 10.94 5.80
CA THR A 259 -16.55 12.15 5.62
C THR A 259 -16.63 13.01 6.87
N SER A 260 -16.18 12.50 8.01
CA SER A 260 -16.32 13.16 9.31
C SER A 260 -15.06 13.93 9.71
N THR A 261 -15.25 15.00 10.48
CA THR A 261 -14.19 15.75 11.18
C THR A 261 -14.19 15.49 12.68
N ALA A 262 -15.03 14.57 13.17
CA ALA A 262 -15.12 14.24 14.58
C ALA A 262 -13.86 13.56 15.10
N SER A 263 -13.54 13.77 16.38
CA SER A 263 -12.47 13.04 17.06
C SER A 263 -12.77 11.53 17.10
N GLY A 264 -11.72 10.71 16.93
CA GLY A 264 -11.84 9.26 16.94
C GLY A 264 -12.34 8.66 15.62
N ARG A 265 -12.46 9.46 14.55
CA ARG A 265 -12.82 8.98 13.21
C ARG A 265 -11.83 7.95 12.67
N GLU A 266 -10.56 8.04 13.05
CA GLU A 266 -9.49 7.13 12.63
C GLU A 266 -9.77 5.73 13.18
N LEU A 267 -10.08 5.63 14.47
CA LEU A 267 -10.44 4.36 15.11
C LEU A 267 -11.76 3.80 14.54
N ALA A 268 -12.74 4.67 14.25
CA ALA A 268 -13.97 4.26 13.60
C ALA A 268 -13.70 3.69 12.19
N HIS A 269 -12.84 4.34 11.41
CA HIS A 269 -12.39 3.88 10.11
C HIS A 269 -11.70 2.52 10.21
N LEU A 270 -10.74 2.35 11.13
CA LEU A 270 -10.03 1.08 11.31
C LEU A 270 -10.96 -0.06 11.74
N LYS A 271 -11.96 0.21 12.58
CA LYS A 271 -12.99 -0.79 12.96
C LYS A 271 -13.85 -1.19 11.76
N ALA A 272 -14.31 -0.22 10.97
CA ALA A 272 -15.08 -0.49 9.75
C ALA A 272 -14.24 -1.24 8.70
N PHE A 273 -12.97 -0.85 8.54
CA PHE A 273 -12.06 -1.51 7.62
C PHE A 273 -11.77 -2.95 8.06
N ARG A 274 -11.63 -3.21 9.37
CA ARG A 274 -11.53 -4.57 9.89
C ARG A 274 -12.74 -5.42 9.53
N ALA A 275 -13.96 -4.90 9.70
CA ALA A 275 -15.18 -5.64 9.35
C ALA A 275 -15.24 -5.97 7.86
N TYR A 276 -14.91 -5.00 6.99
CA TYR A 276 -14.80 -5.23 5.55
C TYR A 276 -13.74 -6.30 5.22
N ALA A 277 -12.54 -6.21 5.80
CA ALA A 277 -11.46 -7.15 5.55
C ALA A 277 -11.77 -8.57 6.06
N GLU A 278 -12.41 -8.71 7.22
CA GLU A 278 -12.88 -10.01 7.74
C GLU A 278 -13.92 -10.64 6.81
N HIS A 279 -14.82 -9.83 6.25
CA HIS A 279 -15.80 -10.31 5.27
C HIS A 279 -15.15 -10.72 3.94
N CYS A 280 -14.23 -9.91 3.40
CA CYS A 280 -13.46 -10.28 2.20
C CYS A 280 -12.64 -11.55 2.41
N GLN A 281 -12.03 -11.73 3.59
CA GLN A 281 -11.34 -12.97 3.95
C GLN A 281 -12.30 -14.16 3.92
N HIS A 282 -13.51 -14.01 4.47
CA HIS A 282 -14.50 -15.09 4.50
C HIS A 282 -14.98 -15.49 3.10
N ILE A 283 -15.27 -14.50 2.24
CA ILE A 283 -15.65 -14.73 0.83
C ILE A 283 -14.53 -15.44 0.06
N ALA A 284 -13.28 -14.96 0.18
CA ALA A 284 -12.14 -15.56 -0.50
C ALA A 284 -11.89 -17.01 -0.06
N LEU A 285 -12.09 -17.32 1.23
CA LEU A 285 -12.00 -18.69 1.74
C LEU A 285 -13.02 -19.61 1.07
N HIS A 286 -14.27 -19.18 1.00
CA HIS A 286 -15.33 -19.96 0.35
C HIS A 286 -15.03 -20.15 -1.15
N GLN A 287 -14.60 -19.09 -1.83
CA GLN A 287 -14.22 -19.15 -3.25
C GLN A 287 -13.08 -20.15 -3.50
N ALA A 288 -12.08 -20.23 -2.61
CA ALA A 288 -10.98 -21.18 -2.77
C ALA A 288 -11.45 -22.64 -2.67
N TYR A 289 -12.41 -22.95 -1.79
CA TYR A 289 -12.98 -24.29 -1.66
C TYR A 289 -14.01 -24.63 -2.75
N SER A 290 -14.64 -23.64 -3.36
CA SER A 290 -15.66 -23.82 -4.41
C SER A 290 -15.16 -23.54 -5.83
N ALA A 291 -13.88 -23.23 -6.01
CA ALA A 291 -13.30 -22.89 -7.31
C ALA A 291 -13.47 -24.03 -8.33
N ALA A 292 -13.82 -23.66 -9.57
CA ALA A 292 -14.08 -24.61 -10.64
C ALA A 292 -12.79 -25.21 -11.24
N ASP A 293 -11.68 -24.50 -11.13
CA ASP A 293 -10.37 -24.87 -11.68
C ASP A 293 -9.23 -24.35 -10.79
N ALA A 294 -8.01 -24.80 -11.10
CA ALA A 294 -6.82 -24.50 -10.32
C ALA A 294 -6.41 -23.02 -10.40
N GLU A 295 -6.65 -22.34 -11.52
CA GLU A 295 -6.31 -20.92 -11.68
C GLU A 295 -7.20 -20.06 -10.78
N ALA A 296 -8.51 -20.30 -10.80
CA ALA A 296 -9.47 -19.68 -9.91
C ALA A 296 -9.18 -20.00 -8.44
N GLN A 297 -8.80 -21.24 -8.13
CA GLN A 297 -8.45 -21.65 -6.76
C GLN A 297 -7.20 -20.92 -6.28
N ARG A 298 -6.15 -20.84 -7.09
CA ARG A 298 -4.91 -20.15 -6.75
C ARG A 298 -5.13 -18.65 -6.52
N SER A 299 -5.95 -18.01 -7.36
CA SER A 299 -6.34 -16.61 -7.18
C SER A 299 -7.08 -16.41 -5.86
N ALA A 300 -8.08 -17.24 -5.56
CA ALA A 300 -8.83 -17.17 -4.32
C ALA A 300 -7.97 -17.44 -3.06
N VAL A 301 -6.99 -18.34 -3.15
CA VAL A 301 -6.00 -18.58 -2.07
C VAL A 301 -5.12 -17.35 -1.88
N ALA A 302 -4.64 -16.73 -2.96
CA ALA A 302 -3.85 -15.50 -2.88
C ALA A 302 -4.61 -14.37 -2.18
N ASP A 303 -5.89 -14.21 -2.54
CA ASP A 303 -6.79 -13.24 -1.94
C ASP A 303 -7.05 -13.52 -0.47
N TRP A 304 -7.29 -14.77 -0.12
CA TRP A 304 -7.47 -15.17 1.27
C TRP A 304 -6.22 -14.87 2.11
N LEU A 305 -5.02 -15.19 1.61
CA LEU A 305 -3.75 -14.90 2.28
C LEU A 305 -3.55 -13.39 2.48
N TYR A 306 -3.86 -12.58 1.46
CA TYR A 306 -3.79 -11.13 1.54
C TYR A 306 -4.76 -10.58 2.59
N TRP A 307 -6.02 -10.99 2.56
CA TRP A 307 -7.01 -10.52 3.53
C TRP A 307 -6.71 -11.02 4.95
N ARG A 308 -6.15 -12.23 5.10
CA ARG A 308 -5.66 -12.73 6.40
C ARG A 308 -4.61 -11.80 6.99
N TYR A 309 -3.65 -11.36 6.18
CA TYR A 309 -2.61 -10.42 6.60
C TYR A 309 -3.24 -9.09 7.06
N VAL A 310 -4.08 -8.49 6.22
CA VAL A 310 -4.74 -7.20 6.49
C VAL A 310 -5.60 -7.27 7.76
N VAL A 311 -6.36 -8.35 7.95
CA VAL A 311 -7.14 -8.60 9.18
C VAL A 311 -6.24 -8.70 10.41
N GLY A 312 -5.10 -9.38 10.31
CA GLY A 312 -4.12 -9.48 11.39
C GLY A 312 -3.57 -8.11 11.80
N LEU A 313 -3.17 -7.31 10.80
CA LEU A 313 -2.67 -5.94 10.99
C LEU A 313 -3.73 -5.04 11.65
N LEU A 314 -4.97 -5.07 11.14
CA LEU A 314 -6.10 -4.31 11.68
C LEU A 314 -6.47 -4.72 13.11
N LYS A 315 -6.38 -6.02 13.45
CA LYS A 315 -6.61 -6.50 14.82
C LYS A 315 -5.58 -5.92 15.79
N GLY A 316 -4.30 -5.91 15.41
CA GLY A 316 -3.24 -5.28 16.21
C GLY A 316 -3.49 -3.78 16.39
N ALA A 317 -3.71 -3.07 15.28
CA ALA A 317 -3.95 -1.64 15.27
C ALA A 317 -5.16 -1.21 16.13
N VAL A 318 -6.28 -1.94 16.06
CA VAL A 318 -7.48 -1.63 16.86
C VAL A 318 -7.31 -1.98 18.34
N ALA A 319 -6.54 -3.04 18.67
CA ALA A 319 -6.31 -3.44 20.06
C ALA A 319 -5.38 -2.47 20.80
N GLU A 320 -4.47 -1.82 20.08
CA GLU A 320 -3.46 -0.90 20.64
C GLU A 320 -3.88 0.57 20.55
N ALA A 321 -4.97 0.88 19.84
CA ALA A 321 -5.52 2.22 19.76
C ALA A 321 -6.02 2.70 21.15
N PRO A 322 -5.66 3.92 21.57
CA PRO A 322 -6.02 4.48 22.88
C PRO A 322 -7.51 4.81 23.05
#